data_AF-W1I5Y2-F1
#
_entry.id   AF-W1I5Y2-F1
#
_cell.length_a   1.000
_cell.length_b   1.000
_cell.length_c   1.000
_cell.angle_alpha   90.00
_cell.angle_beta   90.00
_cell.angle_gamma   90.00
#
_symmetry.space_group_name_H-M   'P 1'
#
loop_
_entity.id
_entity.type
_entity.pdbx_description
1 polymer ?
#
loop_
_entity_poly.entity_id
_entity_poly.type
_entity_poly.pdbx_seq_one_letter_code
_entity_poly.pdbx_strand_id
1 'polypeptide(L)'
;MSENAGKSRYIGRVEVFAAREEIKGLLEAGYSYTMIFEKLTKEKRLSISYRQFCRCLVQYCGVKVRVQKNSPTVTESNPRPSPGIGPQIVGGKRNIFQKNIVPDEELF
;
A
#
# COMPACT_ATOMS: atom_id res chain seq x y z
N MET A 1 1.11 -19.51 31.47
CA MET A 1 0.47 -18.17 31.45
C MET A 1 0.73 -17.56 30.08
N SER A 2 -0.28 -17.49 29.22
CA SER A 2 -0.16 -16.87 27.88
C SER A 2 -0.65 -15.43 27.94
N GLU A 3 0.25 -14.48 28.20
CA GLU A 3 -0.03 -13.03 28.22
C GLU A 3 -0.10 -12.40 26.81
N ASN A 4 -0.67 -13.11 25.84
CA ASN A 4 -0.75 -12.65 24.46
C ASN A 4 -2.21 -12.52 24.02
N ALA A 5 -2.85 -11.38 24.33
CA ALA A 5 -4.02 -10.94 23.56
C ALA A 5 -4.38 -9.48 23.88
N GLY A 6 -3.82 -8.57 23.09
CA GLY A 6 -4.39 -7.24 22.95
C GLY A 6 -3.73 -6.16 23.79
N LYS A 7 -2.46 -5.85 23.50
CA LYS A 7 -2.01 -4.45 23.70
C LYS A 7 -3.04 -3.58 23.00
N SER A 8 -3.76 -2.77 23.79
CA SER A 8 -4.84 -1.93 23.28
C SER A 8 -4.31 -1.17 22.08
N ARG A 9 -5.01 -1.23 20.94
CA ARG A 9 -4.67 -0.47 19.72
C ARG A 9 -4.45 1.02 20.02
N TYR A 10 -4.97 1.49 21.15
CA TYR A 10 -4.81 2.82 21.69
C TYR A 10 -3.39 3.12 22.19
N ILE A 11 -2.74 2.17 22.88
CA ILE A 11 -1.38 2.37 23.45
C ILE A 11 -0.39 2.71 22.34
N GLY A 12 -0.44 1.95 21.24
CA GLY A 12 0.41 2.21 20.08
C GLY A 12 0.19 3.57 19.40
N ARG A 13 -1.00 4.16 19.52
CA ARG A 13 -1.26 5.52 19.03
C ARG A 13 -0.66 6.56 19.97
N VAL A 14 -0.79 6.33 21.27
CA VAL A 14 -0.21 7.21 22.31
C VAL A 14 1.31 7.22 22.20
N GLU A 15 1.95 6.07 22.01
CA GLU A 15 3.41 5.97 21.80
C GLU A 15 3.88 6.80 20.61
N VAL A 16 3.22 6.67 19.45
CA VAL A 16 3.57 7.46 18.25
C VAL A 16 3.29 8.95 18.45
N PHE A 17 2.22 9.29 19.16
CA PHE A 17 1.91 10.68 19.48
C PHE A 17 2.93 11.30 20.43
N ALA A 18 3.41 10.54 21.42
CA ALA A 18 4.47 10.97 22.32
C ALA A 18 5.80 11.18 21.60
N ALA A 19 6.13 10.33 20.63
CA ALA A 19 7.34 10.45 19.80
C ALA A 19 7.20 11.42 18.61
N ARG A 20 6.10 12.18 18.52
CA ARG A 20 5.77 12.98 17.33
C ARG A 20 6.83 14.02 16.95
N GLU A 21 7.36 14.74 17.93
CA GLU A 21 8.38 15.78 17.67
C GLU A 21 9.69 15.18 17.17
N GLU A 22 10.12 14.07 17.79
CA GLU A 22 11.31 13.35 17.36
C GLU A 22 11.16 12.79 15.95
N ILE A 23 10.00 12.19 15.65
CA ILE A 23 9.68 11.71 14.30
C ILE A 23 9.73 12.86 13.30
N LYS A 24 9.18 14.03 13.63
CA LYS A 24 9.19 15.21 12.74
C LYS A 24 10.63 15.69 12.48
N GLY A 25 11.47 15.76 13.51
CA GLY A 25 12.89 16.12 13.36
C GLY A 25 13.65 15.15 12.47
N LEU A 26 13.40 13.83 12.62
CA LEU A 26 14.02 12.82 11.76
C LEU A 26 13.50 12.88 10.31
N LEU A 27 12.22 13.20 10.11
CA LEU A 27 11.68 13.41 8.77
C LEU A 27 12.29 14.64 8.09
N GLU A 28 12.47 15.74 8.81
CA GLU A 28 13.12 16.95 8.32
C GLU A 28 14.61 16.71 8.00
N ALA A 29 15.28 15.88 8.79
CA ALA A 29 16.64 15.42 8.51
C ALA A 29 16.76 14.42 7.34
N GLY A 30 15.64 14.04 6.71
CA GLY A 30 15.63 13.19 5.51
C GLY A 30 15.75 11.69 5.79
N TYR A 31 15.53 11.24 7.03
CA TYR A 31 15.50 9.81 7.33
C TYR A 31 14.28 9.14 6.68
N SER A 32 14.49 7.92 6.17
CA SER A 32 13.39 7.10 5.66
C SER A 32 12.50 6.58 6.80
N TYR A 33 11.23 6.29 6.49
CA TYR A 33 10.28 5.78 7.49
C TYR A 33 10.77 4.49 8.16
N THR A 34 11.44 3.61 7.41
CA THR A 34 12.02 2.37 7.94
C THR A 34 13.11 2.66 8.96
N MET A 35 14.03 3.60 8.67
CA MET A 35 15.09 3.97 9.60
C MET A 35 14.55 4.61 10.87
N ILE A 36 13.54 5.47 10.75
CA ILE A 36 12.87 6.08 11.91
C ILE A 36 12.23 4.98 12.77
N PHE A 37 11.52 4.03 12.15
CA PHE A 37 10.89 2.93 12.86
C PHE A 37 11.91 2.04 13.57
N GLU A 38 12.99 1.64 12.89
CA GLU A 38 14.04 0.81 13.49
C GLU A 38 14.71 1.51 14.67
N LYS A 39 15.00 2.81 14.55
CA LYS A 39 15.59 3.60 15.62
C LYS A 39 14.67 3.62 16.84
N LEU A 40 13.41 3.99 16.66
CA LEU A 40 12.43 4.09 17.75
C LEU A 40 12.09 2.73 18.38
N THR A 41 12.13 1.65 17.60
CA THR A 41 11.91 0.29 18.11
C THR A 41 13.12 -0.21 18.90
N LYS A 42 14.35 0.08 18.44
CA LYS A 42 15.59 -0.23 19.17
C LYS A 42 15.65 0.49 20.52
N GLU A 43 15.18 1.73 20.56
CA GLU A 43 15.08 2.52 21.79
C GLU A 43 13.87 2.13 22.67
N LYS A 44 13.10 1.10 22.28
CA LYS A 44 11.87 0.64 22.96
C LYS A 44 10.81 1.74 23.14
N ARG A 45 10.83 2.77 22.28
CA ARG A 45 9.83 3.85 22.25
C ARG A 45 8.53 3.41 21.56
N LEU A 46 8.62 2.45 20.64
CA LEU A 46 7.48 1.90 19.92
C LEU A 46 7.36 0.40 20.17
N SER A 47 6.15 -0.05 20.48
CA SER A 47 5.81 -1.48 20.62
C SER A 47 4.92 -2.01 19.50
N ILE A 48 4.62 -1.16 18.52
CA ILE A 48 3.72 -1.45 17.40
C ILE A 48 4.45 -2.05 16.19
N SER A 49 3.68 -2.70 15.32
CA SER A 49 4.17 -3.14 14.02
C SER A 49 4.44 -1.96 13.08
N TYR A 50 5.39 -2.14 12.16
CA TYR A 50 5.72 -1.15 11.13
C TYR A 50 4.50 -0.66 10.34
N ARG A 51 3.59 -1.58 9.99
CA ARG A 51 2.36 -1.26 9.25
C ARG A 51 1.46 -0.31 10.05
N GLN A 52 1.36 -0.50 11.37
CA GLN A 52 0.60 0.39 12.23
C GLN A 52 1.31 1.74 12.41
N PHE A 53 2.65 1.75 12.51
CA PHE A 53 3.45 2.96 12.52
C PHE A 53 3.21 3.82 11.28
N CYS A 54 3.24 3.24 10.07
CA CYS A 54 2.93 3.97 8.83
C CYS A 54 1.52 4.58 8.84
N ARG A 55 0.52 3.87 9.37
CA ARG A 55 -0.85 4.43 9.49
C ARG A 55 -0.88 5.62 10.45
N CYS A 56 -0.16 5.52 11.57
CA CYS A 56 -0.06 6.60 12.54
C CYS A 56 0.68 7.82 11.98
N LEU A 57 1.73 7.63 11.15
CA LEU A 57 2.42 8.73 10.48
C LEU A 57 1.49 9.58 9.62
N VAL A 58 0.59 8.95 8.87
CA VAL A 58 -0.40 9.67 8.05
C VAL A 58 -1.38 10.46 8.93
N GLN A 59 -1.80 9.88 10.06
CA GLN A 59 -2.80 10.48 10.95
C GLN A 59 -2.25 11.62 11.83
N TYR A 60 -1.05 11.46 12.39
CA TYR A 60 -0.52 12.38 13.42
C TYR A 60 0.63 13.25 12.91
N CYS A 61 1.40 12.76 11.95
CA CYS A 61 2.54 13.48 11.37
C CYS A 61 2.18 14.16 10.04
N GLY A 62 0.94 13.98 9.54
CA GLY A 62 0.47 14.64 8.31
C GLY A 62 1.21 14.18 7.04
N VAL A 63 1.85 13.01 7.09
CA VAL A 63 2.59 12.47 5.95
C VAL A 63 1.62 12.18 4.81
N LYS A 64 1.72 12.94 3.73
CA LYS A 64 0.94 12.70 2.51
C LYS A 64 1.59 11.57 1.73
N VAL A 65 1.07 10.35 1.91
CA VAL A 65 1.37 9.27 0.97
C VAL A 65 0.73 9.67 -0.35
N ARG A 66 1.52 9.98 -1.38
CA ARG A 66 0.99 10.18 -2.73
C ARG A 66 0.24 8.91 -3.10
N VAL A 67 -1.09 8.98 -3.10
CA VAL A 67 -1.91 7.96 -3.74
C VAL A 67 -1.47 8.01 -5.19
N GLN A 68 -0.79 6.96 -5.67
CA GLN A 68 -0.63 6.77 -7.09
C GLN A 68 -2.04 6.62 -7.65
N LYS A 69 -2.57 7.73 -8.16
CA LYS A 69 -3.78 7.74 -8.95
C LYS A 69 -3.38 6.96 -10.20
N ASN A 70 -3.85 5.72 -10.32
CA ASN A 70 -3.76 4.99 -11.58
C ASN A 70 -4.44 5.88 -12.62
N SER A 71 -3.66 6.63 -13.37
CA SER A 71 -4.14 7.41 -14.51
C SER A 71 -4.58 6.42 -15.57
N PRO A 72 -5.84 6.44 -16.05
CA PRO A 72 -6.10 5.87 -17.35
C PRO A 72 -5.35 6.72 -18.37
N THR A 73 -4.35 6.10 -18.97
CA THR A 73 -3.62 6.60 -20.13
C THR A 73 -4.60 6.85 -21.28
N VAL A 74 -4.36 7.93 -22.03
CA VAL A 74 -4.88 8.26 -23.38
C VAL A 74 -6.28 8.87 -23.48
N THR A 75 -6.35 10.17 -23.80
CA THR A 75 -7.09 10.66 -24.97
C THR A 75 -6.40 11.93 -25.47
N GLU A 76 -5.54 11.70 -26.45
CA GLU A 76 -4.96 12.68 -27.36
C GLU A 76 -6.10 13.43 -28.07
N SER A 77 -6.14 14.76 -27.94
CA SER A 77 -7.04 15.63 -28.66
C SER A 77 -6.57 15.78 -30.10
N ASN A 78 -7.07 14.92 -31.01
CA ASN A 78 -6.94 15.12 -32.45
C ASN A 78 -8.27 14.78 -33.13
N PRO A 79 -8.78 15.64 -34.05
CA PRO A 79 -10.07 15.41 -34.68
C PRO A 79 -10.02 14.25 -35.68
N ARG A 80 -10.80 13.23 -35.35
CA ARG A 80 -11.33 12.11 -36.16
C ARG A 80 -11.18 12.22 -37.70
N PRO A 81 -10.65 11.17 -38.34
CA PRO A 81 -11.21 10.67 -39.59
C PRO A 81 -12.07 9.42 -39.33
N SER A 82 -13.19 9.37 -40.02
CA SER A 82 -14.27 8.37 -39.94
C SER A 82 -13.76 6.93 -40.17
N PRO A 83 -14.09 5.94 -39.31
CA PRO A 83 -13.85 4.54 -39.64
C PRO A 83 -14.91 4.09 -40.64
N GLY A 84 -14.45 3.67 -41.82
CA GLY A 84 -15.25 3.09 -42.87
C GLY A 84 -16.06 1.88 -42.38
N ILE A 85 -17.21 1.71 -43.03
CA ILE A 85 -18.14 0.61 -42.89
C ILE A 85 -17.41 -0.72 -43.16
N GLY A 86 -17.20 -1.50 -42.11
CA GLY A 86 -16.81 -2.91 -42.20
C GLY A 86 -17.86 -3.77 -41.47
N PRO A 87 -18.16 -4.99 -41.94
CA PRO A 87 -19.22 -5.81 -41.36
C PRO A 87 -18.86 -6.25 -39.93
N GLN A 88 -19.75 -5.95 -38.97
CA GLN A 88 -19.67 -6.48 -37.60
C GLN A 88 -20.13 -7.95 -37.60
N ILE A 89 -19.28 -8.86 -37.12
CA ILE A 89 -19.67 -10.24 -36.86
C ILE A 89 -20.48 -10.26 -35.54
N VAL A 90 -21.80 -10.19 -35.66
CA VAL A 90 -22.73 -10.37 -34.53
C VAL A 90 -22.85 -11.87 -34.24
N GLY A 91 -22.28 -12.34 -33.12
CA GLY A 91 -22.50 -13.72 -32.64
C GLY A 91 -21.32 -14.48 -32.01
N GLY A 92 -20.20 -13.83 -31.70
CA GLY A 92 -19.05 -14.50 -31.07
C GLY A 92 -19.29 -14.87 -29.60
N LYS A 93 -19.63 -16.13 -29.32
CA LYS A 93 -19.62 -16.70 -27.96
C LYS A 93 -18.20 -16.59 -27.39
N ARG A 94 -18.05 -15.89 -26.26
CA ARG A 94 -16.78 -15.80 -25.53
C ARG A 94 -16.46 -17.17 -24.94
N ASN A 95 -15.55 -17.92 -25.54
CA ASN A 95 -14.96 -19.09 -24.87
C ASN A 95 -14.08 -18.58 -23.73
N ILE A 96 -14.56 -18.80 -22.50
CA ILE A 96 -13.78 -18.61 -21.28
C ILE A 96 -12.64 -19.62 -21.32
N PHE A 97 -11.41 -19.14 -21.50
CA PHE A 97 -10.22 -19.96 -21.38
C PHE A 97 -10.04 -20.32 -19.91
N GLN A 98 -10.57 -21.47 -19.49
CA GLN A 98 -10.29 -22.05 -18.18
C GLN A 98 -8.83 -22.52 -18.17
N LYS A 99 -7.95 -21.77 -17.52
CA LYS A 99 -6.65 -22.31 -17.12
C LYS A 99 -6.90 -23.30 -15.97
N ASN A 100 -6.99 -24.58 -16.32
CA ASN A 100 -6.77 -25.66 -15.37
C ASN A 100 -5.32 -25.59 -14.92
N ILE A 101 -5.08 -25.00 -13.75
CA ILE A 101 -3.81 -25.11 -13.04
C ILE A 101 -3.86 -26.45 -12.32
N VAL A 102 -3.20 -27.45 -12.88
CA VAL A 102 -2.87 -28.69 -12.16
C VAL A 102 -1.70 -28.36 -11.22
N PRO A 103 -1.79 -28.65 -9.91
CA PRO A 103 -0.65 -28.49 -9.02
C PRO A 103 0.34 -29.65 -9.18
N ASP A 104 1.60 -29.24 -9.23
CA ASP A 104 2.87 -29.83 -8.76
C ASP A 104 2.90 -31.27 -8.19
N GLU A 105 4.10 -31.89 -8.26
CA GLU A 105 4.57 -33.11 -7.57
C GLU A 105 4.45 -34.47 -8.29
N GLU A 106 5.41 -34.78 -9.18
CA GLU A 106 6.14 -36.07 -9.20
C GLU A 106 7.60 -35.68 -9.52
N LEU A 107 8.54 -35.55 -8.58
CA LEU A 107 9.06 -36.53 -7.64
C LEU A 107 9.43 -37.83 -8.35
N PHE A 108 10.52 -37.80 -9.12
CA PHE A 108 11.70 -38.68 -8.98
C PHE A 108 12.84 -38.23 -9.91
#